data_AF-F5RBD2-F1
#
_entry.id   AF-F5RBD2-F1
#
_cell.length_a   1.000
_cell.length_b   1.000
_cell.length_c   1.000
_cell.angle_alpha   90.00
_cell.angle_beta   90.00
_cell.angle_gamma   90.00
#
_symmetry.space_group_name_H-M   'P 1'
#
loop_
_entity.id
_entity.type
_entity.pdbx_description
1 polymer ?
#
loop_
_entity_poly.entity_id
_entity_poly.type
_entity_poly.pdbx_seq_one_letter_code
_entity_poly.pdbx_strand_id
1 'polypeptide(L)'
;MDNVRKAMDALLSCGDVDLMEPSGKKLAAREECFVTPPESLSGMPLVYATYEGSGVVGSPTAGFAYFVEKNDTLVVISADRTRVRHISQEQIMQTVAMRVAQSLGASFLVHGTQVLCNIKGVSQTGETYGEAALRAILAFERAEQDGQASGGPLR
;
A
#
# COMPACT_ATOMS: atom_id res chain seq x y z
N MET A 1 16.91 -9.96 -2.55
CA MET A 1 16.35 -8.60 -2.69
C MET A 1 14.97 -8.57 -3.37
N ASP A 2 14.60 -9.57 -4.17
CA ASP A 2 13.34 -9.54 -4.95
C ASP A 2 12.06 -9.83 -4.15
N ASN A 3 12.17 -10.50 -3.00
CA ASN A 3 11.00 -10.95 -2.24
C ASN A 3 10.31 -9.81 -1.46
N VAL A 4 11.06 -8.80 -1.04
CA VAL A 4 10.52 -7.62 -0.35
C VAL A 4 9.85 -6.68 -1.32
N ARG A 5 10.46 -6.45 -2.48
CA ARG A 5 9.85 -5.66 -3.56
C ARG A 5 8.57 -6.34 -4.04
N LYS A 6 8.58 -7.67 -4.22
CA LYS A 6 7.36 -8.44 -4.49
C LYS A 6 6.34 -8.38 -3.34
N ALA A 7 6.76 -8.36 -2.08
CA ALA A 7 5.84 -8.22 -0.94
C ALA A 7 5.27 -6.80 -0.84
N MET A 8 6.03 -5.77 -1.22
CA MET A 8 5.60 -4.37 -1.33
C MET A 8 4.69 -4.14 -2.55
N ASP A 9 4.97 -4.79 -3.68
CA ASP A 9 4.09 -4.79 -4.85
C ASP A 9 2.81 -5.59 -4.54
N ALA A 10 2.89 -6.70 -3.79
CA ALA A 10 1.73 -7.43 -3.28
C ALA A 10 0.95 -6.63 -2.23
N LEU A 11 1.61 -5.78 -1.44
CA LEU A 11 0.98 -4.84 -0.51
C LEU A 11 0.08 -3.83 -1.25
N LEU A 12 0.50 -3.39 -2.43
CA LEU A 12 -0.25 -2.48 -3.30
C LEU A 12 -1.29 -3.23 -4.15
N SER A 13 -1.01 -4.47 -4.54
CA SER A 13 -1.91 -5.33 -5.33
C SER A 13 -3.00 -6.03 -4.51
N CYS A 14 -2.77 -6.35 -3.23
CA CYS A 14 -3.78 -6.95 -2.36
C CYS A 14 -4.78 -5.92 -1.78
N GLY A 15 -4.74 -4.67 -2.27
CA GLY A 15 -5.81 -3.69 -2.12
C GLY A 15 -7.03 -3.96 -3.01
N ASP A 16 -7.03 -5.06 -3.77
CA ASP A 16 -8.19 -5.55 -4.51
C ASP A 16 -9.30 -5.98 -3.55
N VAL A 17 -10.21 -5.04 -3.29
CA VAL A 17 -11.61 -5.36 -3.03
C VAL A 17 -12.10 -6.21 -4.21
N ASP A 18 -12.55 -7.43 -3.92
CA ASP A 18 -13.23 -8.32 -4.86
C ASP A 18 -14.31 -7.56 -5.66
N LEU A 19 -13.93 -7.04 -6.82
CA LEU A 19 -14.86 -6.67 -7.88
C LEU A 19 -15.12 -7.95 -8.66
N MET A 20 -16.15 -8.65 -8.23
CA MET A 20 -16.85 -9.68 -8.98
C MET A 20 -16.98 -9.23 -10.45
N GLU A 21 -16.22 -9.85 -11.34
CA GLU A 21 -16.30 -9.56 -12.78
C GLU A 21 -17.69 -9.99 -13.32
N PRO A 22 -18.43 -9.12 -14.04
CA PRO A 22 -19.39 -9.60 -15.01
C PRO A 22 -18.64 -9.90 -16.30
N SER A 23 -18.61 -11.20 -16.61
CA SER A 23 -18.21 -11.78 -17.89
C SER A 23 -18.77 -11.00 -19.10
N GLY A 24 -17.88 -10.64 -20.02
CA GLY A 24 -18.22 -10.55 -21.44
C GLY A 24 -17.93 -9.23 -22.16
N LYS A 25 -17.07 -9.35 -23.18
CA LYS A 25 -16.97 -8.54 -24.41
C LYS A 25 -16.05 -7.30 -24.38
N LYS A 26 -14.84 -7.54 -24.89
CA LYS A 26 -14.04 -6.70 -25.80
C LYS A 26 -14.76 -5.46 -26.33
N LEU A 27 -14.21 -4.27 -26.08
CA LEU A 27 -14.19 -3.15 -27.03
C LEU A 27 -13.08 -2.17 -26.62
N ALA A 28 -12.12 -2.00 -27.52
CA ALA A 28 -11.18 -0.91 -27.48
C ALA A 28 -11.96 0.40 -27.62
N ALA A 29 -11.98 1.21 -26.56
CA ALA A 29 -12.45 2.58 -26.64
C ALA A 29 -11.24 3.49 -26.41
N ARG A 30 -10.73 3.99 -27.53
CA ARG A 30 -9.85 5.13 -27.63
C ARG A 30 -10.55 6.29 -26.91
N GLU A 31 -10.00 6.78 -25.81
CA GLU A 31 -10.50 7.99 -25.16
C GLU A 31 -10.33 9.15 -26.14
N GLU A 32 -11.44 9.54 -26.76
CA GLU A 32 -11.55 10.82 -27.43
C GLU A 32 -11.41 11.88 -26.35
N CYS A 33 -10.34 12.67 -26.42
CA CYS A 33 -10.16 13.87 -25.62
C CYS A 33 -11.25 14.86 -26.04
N PHE A 34 -12.42 14.75 -25.41
CA PHE A 34 -13.50 15.71 -25.53
C PHE A 34 -13.05 16.97 -24.79
N VAL A 35 -12.44 17.90 -25.55
CA VAL A 35 -12.16 19.26 -25.09
C VAL A 35 -13.49 19.95 -24.87
N THR A 36 -14.02 19.77 -23.66
CA THR A 36 -15.29 20.35 -23.23
C THR A 36 -15.00 21.79 -22.81
N PRO A 37 -15.66 22.81 -23.38
CA PRO A 37 -15.37 24.19 -23.05
C PRO A 37 -15.63 24.46 -21.56
N PRO A 38 -14.77 25.22 -20.87
CA PRO A 38 -14.85 25.41 -19.41
C PRO A 38 -16.19 26.01 -18.95
N GLU A 39 -16.83 26.78 -19.82
CA GLU A 39 -18.16 27.39 -19.61
C GLU A 39 -19.29 26.36 -19.44
N SER A 40 -19.08 25.12 -19.88
CA SER A 40 -20.03 24.02 -19.79
C SER A 40 -19.74 23.06 -18.63
N LEU A 41 -18.61 23.22 -17.95
CA LEU A 41 -18.23 22.42 -16.80
C LEU A 41 -18.83 22.99 -15.51
N SER A 42 -19.31 22.12 -14.62
CA SER A 42 -19.79 22.51 -13.29
C SER A 42 -19.42 21.45 -12.26
N GLY A 43 -19.33 21.85 -10.99
CA GLY A 43 -19.04 20.93 -9.89
C GLY A 43 -17.69 20.21 -10.03
N MET A 44 -17.70 18.88 -9.84
CA MET A 44 -16.49 18.04 -9.81
C MET A 44 -15.65 18.07 -11.11
N PRO A 45 -16.25 17.95 -12.32
CA PRO A 45 -15.50 18.11 -13.58
C PRO A 45 -14.77 19.45 -13.72
N LEU A 46 -15.36 20.55 -13.23
CA LEU A 46 -14.70 21.87 -13.26
C LEU A 46 -13.48 21.90 -12.32
N VAL A 47 -13.62 21.37 -11.09
CA VAL A 47 -12.48 21.29 -10.16
C VAL A 47 -11.40 20.37 -10.72
N TYR A 48 -11.77 19.22 -11.29
CA TYR A 48 -10.82 18.31 -11.93
C TYR A 48 -10.02 18.99 -13.04
N ALA A 49 -10.70 19.71 -13.95
CA ALA A 49 -10.07 20.45 -15.04
C ALA A 49 -9.09 21.54 -14.56
N THR A 50 -9.31 22.14 -13.38
CA THR A 50 -8.36 23.13 -12.82
C THR A 50 -7.04 22.52 -12.33
N TYR A 51 -6.99 21.22 -12.10
CA TYR A 51 -5.80 20.49 -11.65
C TYR A 51 -5.27 19.52 -12.72
N GLU A 52 -5.90 19.46 -13.88
CA GLU A 52 -5.51 18.59 -14.98
C GLU A 52 -4.14 19.02 -15.53
N GLY A 53 -3.11 18.25 -15.20
CA GLY A 53 -1.73 18.52 -15.59
C GLY A 53 -0.67 18.30 -14.50
N SER A 54 -1.07 18.14 -13.23
CA SER A 54 -0.12 17.97 -12.12
C SER A 54 -0.56 16.90 -11.12
N GLY A 55 -0.09 15.67 -11.28
CA GLY A 55 -0.12 14.65 -10.23
C GLY A 55 -1.50 14.27 -9.69
N VAL A 56 -2.58 14.53 -10.46
CA VAL A 56 -3.94 14.13 -10.11
C VAL A 56 -4.11 12.64 -10.42
N VAL A 57 -4.67 11.89 -9.47
CA VAL A 57 -5.02 10.48 -9.61
C VAL A 57 -6.51 10.31 -9.31
N GLY A 58 -7.24 9.65 -10.22
CA GLY A 58 -8.66 9.34 -10.04
C GLY A 58 -9.52 9.82 -11.21
N SER A 59 -10.79 10.11 -10.95
CA SER A 59 -11.76 10.47 -11.97
C SER A 59 -12.66 11.63 -11.54
N PRO A 60 -13.03 12.55 -12.46
CA PRO A 60 -13.98 13.62 -12.19
C PRO A 60 -15.38 13.12 -11.80
N THR A 61 -15.72 11.85 -12.07
CA THR A 61 -17.06 11.28 -11.78
C THR A 61 -17.12 10.46 -10.48
N ALA A 62 -16.00 9.87 -10.06
CA ALA A 62 -15.94 9.04 -8.85
C ALA A 62 -15.29 9.76 -7.65
N GLY A 63 -14.42 10.73 -7.93
CA GLY A 63 -13.53 11.34 -6.95
C GLY A 63 -12.08 11.21 -7.40
N PHE A 64 -11.26 12.16 -6.96
CA PHE A 64 -9.86 12.26 -7.34
C PHE A 64 -9.04 12.80 -6.18
N ALA A 65 -7.76 12.51 -6.21
CA ALA A 65 -6.79 12.97 -5.24
C ALA A 65 -5.63 13.66 -5.94
N TYR A 66 -5.04 14.63 -5.27
CA TYR A 66 -3.83 15.29 -5.73
C TYR A 66 -2.98 15.71 -4.54
N PHE A 67 -1.67 15.80 -4.77
CA PHE A 67 -0.72 16.14 -3.73
C PHE A 67 -0.31 17.62 -3.81
N VAL A 68 -0.41 18.33 -2.69
CA VAL A 68 0.01 19.72 -2.56
C VAL A 68 1.38 19.75 -1.90
N GLU A 69 2.44 19.80 -2.71
CA GLU A 69 3.84 19.75 -2.25
C GLU A 69 4.19 20.83 -1.24
N LYS A 70 3.68 22.06 -1.44
CA LYS A 70 3.97 23.21 -0.57
C LYS A 70 3.68 22.95 0.91
N ASN A 71 2.64 22.15 1.18
CA ASN A 71 2.16 21.86 2.53
C ASN A 71 2.28 20.37 2.87
N ASP A 72 2.96 19.57 2.04
CA ASP A 72 3.08 18.12 2.21
C ASP A 72 1.72 17.42 2.44
N THR A 73 0.68 17.86 1.71
CA THR A 73 -0.71 17.47 2.00
C THR A 73 -1.33 16.73 0.82
N LEU A 74 -1.86 15.53 1.07
CA LEU A 74 -2.73 14.82 0.13
C LEU A 74 -4.17 15.32 0.27
N VAL A 75 -4.73 15.88 -0.81
CA VAL A 75 -6.12 16.32 -0.87
C VAL A 75 -6.93 15.29 -1.63
N VAL A 76 -8.00 14.79 -1.02
CA VAL A 76 -8.94 13.85 -1.64
C VAL A 76 -10.29 14.55 -1.81
N ILE A 77 -10.76 14.65 -3.04
CA ILE A 77 -12.06 15.22 -3.37
C ILE A 77 -12.99 14.09 -3.80
N SER A 78 -14.10 13.94 -3.08
CA SER A 78 -15.18 13.02 -3.43
C SER A 78 -16.53 13.71 -3.28
N ALA A 79 -17.44 13.40 -4.19
CA ALA A 79 -18.83 13.84 -4.10
C ALA A 79 -19.57 13.20 -2.91
N ASP A 80 -19.08 12.05 -2.43
CA ASP A 80 -19.71 11.27 -1.36
C ASP A 80 -18.67 10.91 -0.30
N ARG A 81 -18.79 11.52 0.88
CA ARG A 81 -17.87 11.31 2.01
C ARG A 81 -17.84 9.86 2.49
N THR A 82 -18.88 9.07 2.20
CA THR A 82 -18.94 7.66 2.62
C THR A 82 -18.08 6.74 1.74
N ARG A 83 -17.64 7.22 0.57
CA ARG A 83 -16.79 6.48 -0.37
C ARG A 83 -15.29 6.64 -0.10
N VAL A 84 -14.92 7.55 0.80
CA VAL A 84 -13.52 7.76 1.18
C VAL A 84 -13.24 6.96 2.44
N ARG A 85 -12.56 5.82 2.27
CA ARG A 85 -12.08 5.03 3.40
C ARG A 85 -10.73 5.57 3.85
N HIS A 86 -10.69 6.20 5.01
CA HIS A 86 -9.44 6.54 5.66
C HIS A 86 -8.85 5.26 6.26
N ILE A 87 -7.75 4.79 5.68
CA ILE A 87 -6.96 3.70 6.27
C ILE A 87 -5.63 4.31 6.70
N SER A 88 -5.35 4.26 8.00
CA SER A 88 -4.06 4.73 8.50
C SER A 88 -2.94 3.79 8.05
N GLN A 89 -1.75 4.36 7.84
CA GLN A 89 -0.54 3.58 7.56
C GLN A 89 -0.33 2.49 8.61
N GLU A 90 -0.60 2.80 9.88
CA GLU A 90 -0.51 1.87 10.99
C GLU A 90 -1.44 0.65 10.81
N GLN A 91 -2.69 0.85 10.39
CA GLN A 91 -3.64 -0.25 10.18
C GLN A 91 -3.25 -1.18 9.02
N ILE A 92 -2.73 -0.62 7.92
CA ILE A 92 -2.24 -1.41 6.78
C ILE A 92 -0.98 -2.18 7.18
N MET A 93 0.00 -1.46 7.75
CA MET A 93 1.28 -2.04 8.15
C MET A 93 1.09 -3.16 9.16
N GLN A 94 0.25 -2.99 10.19
CA GLN A 94 0.12 -4.01 11.22
C GLN A 94 -0.46 -5.32 10.66
N THR A 95 -1.55 -5.22 9.89
CA THR A 95 -2.22 -6.40 9.32
C THR A 95 -1.32 -7.15 8.36
N VAL A 96 -0.61 -6.42 7.50
CA VAL A 96 0.19 -7.05 6.44
C VAL A 96 1.54 -7.54 6.97
N ALA A 97 2.20 -6.77 7.84
CA ALA A 97 3.43 -7.21 8.48
C ALA A 97 3.23 -8.54 9.23
N MET A 98 2.10 -8.69 9.93
CA MET A 98 1.76 -9.95 10.57
C MET A 98 1.58 -11.09 9.56
N ARG A 99 0.88 -10.86 8.46
CA ARG A 99 0.66 -11.89 7.42
C ARG A 99 1.98 -12.32 6.77
N VAL A 100 2.86 -11.37 6.47
CA VAL A 100 4.20 -11.65 5.92
C VAL A 100 5.06 -12.38 6.95
N ALA A 101 5.07 -11.95 8.21
CA ALA A 101 5.81 -12.64 9.25
C ALA A 101 5.31 -14.10 9.39
N GLN A 102 3.99 -14.32 9.42
CA GLN A 102 3.41 -15.65 9.48
C GLN A 102 3.80 -16.54 8.28
N SER A 103 3.81 -15.99 7.05
CA SER A 103 4.23 -16.75 5.87
C SER A 103 5.72 -17.12 5.91
N LEU A 104 6.53 -16.36 6.65
CA LEU A 104 7.93 -16.69 6.94
C LEU A 104 8.11 -17.68 8.10
N GLY A 105 7.01 -18.14 8.72
CA GLY A 105 7.02 -19.06 9.85
C GLY A 105 7.16 -18.36 11.20
N ALA A 106 6.70 -17.11 11.32
CA ALA A 106 6.72 -16.38 12.58
C ALA A 106 5.86 -17.04 13.66
N SER A 107 6.34 -16.93 14.89
CA SER A 107 5.55 -17.15 16.10
C SER A 107 5.49 -15.86 16.93
N PHE A 108 4.38 -15.65 17.63
CA PHE A 108 4.17 -14.46 18.44
C PHE A 108 3.95 -14.85 19.90
N LEU A 109 4.54 -14.10 20.81
CA LEU A 109 4.39 -14.25 22.25
C LEU A 109 4.10 -12.89 22.88
N VAL A 110 3.10 -12.80 23.75
CA VAL A 110 2.81 -11.57 24.50
C VAL A 110 3.47 -11.64 25.86
N HIS A 111 4.23 -10.62 26.23
CA HIS A 111 4.85 -10.48 27.54
C HIS A 111 4.60 -9.07 28.10
N GLY A 112 3.68 -8.97 29.05
CA GLY A 112 3.25 -7.69 29.61
C GLY A 112 2.61 -6.81 28.54
N THR A 113 3.17 -5.62 28.31
CA THR A 113 2.71 -4.66 27.31
C THR A 113 3.43 -4.78 25.97
N GLN A 114 4.22 -5.85 25.76
CA GLN A 114 4.99 -6.05 24.55
C GLN A 114 4.61 -7.36 23.85
N VAL A 115 4.74 -7.34 22.54
CA VAL A 115 4.66 -8.51 21.67
C VAL A 115 6.05 -8.85 21.18
N LEU A 116 6.48 -10.09 21.37
CA LEU A 116 7.67 -10.68 20.77
C LEU A 116 7.24 -11.42 19.50
N CYS A 117 7.88 -11.10 18.38
CA CYS A 117 7.78 -11.88 17.14
C CYS A 117 9.10 -12.61 16.92
N ASN A 118 9.04 -13.93 16.71
CA ASN A 118 10.19 -14.77 16.40
C ASN A 118 10.03 -15.41 15.02
N ILE A 119 10.96 -15.13 14.12
CA ILE A 119 11.04 -15.69 12.77
C ILE A 119 12.31 -16.54 12.68
N LYS A 120 12.16 -17.87 12.64
CA LYS A 120 13.28 -18.82 12.47
C LYS A 120 14.48 -18.57 13.40
N GLY A 121 14.23 -18.17 14.64
CA GLY A 121 15.26 -17.89 15.65
C GLY A 121 15.64 -16.42 15.78
N VAL A 122 15.20 -15.54 14.86
CA VAL A 122 15.37 -14.09 14.98
C VAL A 122 14.16 -13.50 15.71
N SER A 123 14.39 -12.96 16.90
CA SER A 123 13.33 -12.44 17.77
C SER A 123 13.42 -10.93 17.93
N GLN A 124 12.29 -10.24 17.81
CA GLN A 124 12.18 -8.79 18.02
C GLN A 124 10.89 -8.45 18.78
N THR A 125 10.95 -7.40 19.59
CA THR A 125 9.79 -6.90 20.36
C THR A 125 9.20 -5.63 19.76
N GLY A 126 7.91 -5.43 19.96
CA GLY A 126 7.17 -4.20 19.66
C GLY A 126 6.02 -4.00 20.63
N GLU A 127 5.43 -2.80 20.64
CA GLU A 127 4.24 -2.49 21.45
C GLU A 127 2.98 -3.12 20.84
N THR A 128 3.01 -3.37 19.53
CA THR A 128 1.93 -4.06 18.79
C THR A 128 2.47 -5.25 18.02
N TYR A 129 1.57 -6.17 17.64
CA TYR A 129 1.93 -7.33 16.79
C TYR A 129 2.57 -6.91 15.46
N GLY A 130 2.04 -5.86 14.84
CA GLY A 130 2.56 -5.37 13.57
C GLY A 130 3.95 -4.77 13.67
N GLU A 131 4.20 -3.99 14.72
CA GLU A 131 5.51 -3.43 14.98
C GLU A 131 6.55 -4.53 15.27
N ALA A 132 6.20 -5.50 16.13
CA ALA A 132 7.05 -6.64 16.41
C ALA A 132 7.35 -7.45 15.14
N ALA A 133 6.33 -7.65 14.28
CA ALA A 133 6.47 -8.34 13.00
C ALA A 133 7.43 -7.60 12.04
N LEU A 134 7.29 -6.27 11.88
CA LEU A 134 8.16 -5.48 11.01
C LEU A 134 9.62 -5.53 11.46
N ARG A 135 9.84 -5.34 12.76
CA ARG A 135 11.19 -5.41 13.35
C ARG A 135 11.79 -6.79 13.12
N ALA A 136 11.01 -7.85 13.34
CA ALA A 136 11.46 -9.23 13.13
C ALA A 136 11.78 -9.53 11.66
N ILE A 137 10.95 -9.07 10.71
CA ILE A 137 11.19 -9.23 9.26
C ILE A 137 12.51 -8.54 8.87
N LEU A 138 12.68 -7.28 9.26
CA LEU A 138 13.91 -6.53 8.97
C LEU A 138 15.16 -7.18 9.57
N ALA A 139 15.06 -7.68 10.80
CA ALA A 139 16.17 -8.38 11.45
C ALA A 139 16.46 -9.73 10.78
N PHE A 140 15.43 -10.47 10.38
CA PHE A 140 15.56 -11.75 9.69
C PHE A 140 16.26 -11.59 8.33
N GLU A 141 15.90 -10.56 7.56
CA GLU A 141 16.54 -10.30 6.26
C GLU A 141 18.01 -9.91 6.38
N ARG A 142 18.37 -9.11 7.38
CA ARG A 142 19.78 -8.76 7.64
C ARG A 142 20.59 -9.99 8.02
N ALA A 143 20.03 -10.85 8.86
CA ALA A 143 20.68 -12.11 9.24
C ALA A 143 20.88 -13.06 8.02
N GLU A 144 19.93 -13.11 7.08
CA GLU A 144 20.11 -13.89 5.84
C GLU A 144 21.17 -13.31 4.91
N GLN A 145 21.29 -11.97 4.83
CA GLN A 145 22.33 -11.31 4.04
C GLN A 145 23.73 -11.55 4.62
N ASP A 146 23.86 -11.50 5.94
CA ASP A 146 25.14 -11.75 6.62
C ASP A 146 25.55 -13.24 6.54
N GLY A 147 24.58 -14.16 6.63
CA GLY A 147 24.83 -15.61 6.48
C GLY A 147 25.26 -16.03 5.07
N GLN A 148 24.81 -15.34 4.03
CA GLN A 148 25.26 -15.55 2.65
C GLN A 148 26.67 -15.01 2.38
N ALA A 149 27.14 -14.02 3.14
CA ALA A 149 28.49 -13.46 2.98
C ALA A 149 29.59 -14.35 3.62
N SER A 150 29.25 -15.21 4.58
CA SER A 150 30.21 -16.10 5.27
C SER A 150 30.40 -17.49 4.63
N GLY A 151 29.71 -17.80 3.53
CA GLY A 151 29.73 -19.11 2.86
C GLY A 151 30.83 -19.30 1.81
N GLY A 152 32.02 -18.73 2.01
CA GLY A 152 33.17 -18.97 1.12
C GLY A 152 33.70 -20.41 1.26
N PRO A 153 33.98 -21.13 0.17
CA PRO A 153 34.42 -22.52 0.25
C PRO A 153 35.80 -22.61 0.91
N LEU A 154 35.90 -23.39 1.97
CA LEU A 154 37.17 -23.95 2.43
C LEU A 154 37.72 -24.85 1.31
N ARG A 155 38.69 -24.34 0.56
CA ARG A 155 39.65 -25.11 -0.23
C ARG A 155 41.03 -24.50 -0.06
#